data_AF-A0A6I9WD04-F1
#
_entry.id   AF-A0A6I9WD04-F1
#
_cell.length_a   1.000
_cell.length_b   1.000
_cell.length_c   1.000
_cell.angle_alpha   90.00
_cell.angle_beta   90.00
_cell.angle_gamma   90.00
#
_symmetry.space_group_name_H-M   'P 1'
#
loop_
_entity.id
_entity.type
_entity.pdbx_description
1 polymer ?
#
loop_
_entity_poly.entity_id
_entity_poly.type
_entity_poly.pdbx_seq_one_letter_code
_entity_poly.pdbx_strand_id
1 'polypeptide(L)' 'MTRGNQRELARAKNLKKTVKKAASEQESNKGLSLEQRKARDAERMREKQQKKQQGEQADKSKQAAR' A
#
# COMPACT_ATOMS: atom_id res chain seq x y z
N MET A 1 8.29 -2.93 32.50
CA MET A 1 8.68 -2.35 31.17
C MET A 1 9.09 -3.43 30.16
N THR A 2 9.75 -4.49 30.64
CA THR A 2 9.56 -5.90 30.27
C THR A 2 8.30 -6.27 29.44
N ARG A 3 8.50 -6.92 28.28
CA ARG A 3 7.60 -7.70 27.36
C ARG A 3 6.11 -7.36 27.21
N GLY A 4 5.38 -6.98 28.26
CA GLY A 4 3.97 -6.58 28.22
C GLY A 4 3.72 -5.44 27.23
N ASN A 5 4.61 -4.44 27.18
CA ASN A 5 4.46 -3.32 26.23
C ASN A 5 4.53 -3.78 24.77
N GLN A 6 5.38 -4.77 24.45
CA GLN A 6 5.46 -5.32 23.09
C GLN A 6 4.25 -6.19 22.74
N ARG A 7 3.72 -6.94 23.71
CA ARG A 7 2.52 -7.77 23.50
C ARG A 7 1.28 -6.91 23.25
N GLU A 8 1.08 -5.87 24.06
CA GLU A 8 -0.01 -4.91 23.86
C GLU A 8 0.10 -4.21 22.51
N LEU A 9 1.31 -3.77 22.14
CA LEU A 9 1.56 -3.14 20.85
C LEU A 9 1.30 -4.08 19.66
N ALA A 10 1.63 -5.37 19.79
CA ALA A 10 1.32 -6.39 18.79
C ALA A 10 -0.20 -6.64 18.68
N ARG A 11 -0.92 -6.72 19.81
CA ARG A 11 -2.38 -6.87 19.80
C ARG A 11 -3.06 -5.65 19.19
N ALA A 12 -2.64 -4.43 19.55
CA ALA A 12 -3.14 -3.21 18.96
C ALA A 12 -2.90 -3.14 17.44
N LYS A 13 -1.71 -3.57 16.99
CA LYS A 13 -1.40 -3.68 15.54
C LYS A 13 -2.29 -4.71 14.83
N ASN A 14 -2.57 -5.84 15.45
CA ASN A 14 -3.47 -6.84 14.87
C ASN A 14 -4.93 -6.37 14.84
N LEU A 15 -5.40 -5.74 15.92
CA LEU A 15 -6.74 -5.15 15.98
C LEU A 15 -6.94 -4.07 14.91
N LYS A 16 -5.92 -3.24 14.65
CA LYS A 16 -5.96 -2.24 13.58
C LYS A 16 -6.01 -2.85 12.16
N LYS A 17 -5.54 -4.10 11.99
CA LYS A 17 -5.62 -4.83 10.71
C LYS A 17 -6.98 -5.50 10.50
N THR A 18 -7.65 -5.91 11.57
CA THR A 18 -8.98 -6.54 11.51
C THR A 18 -10.09 -5.50 11.44
N VAL A 19 -9.94 -4.36 12.11
CA VAL A 19 -10.86 -3.21 12.01
C VAL A 19 -10.53 -2.41 10.75
N LYS A 20 -10.85 -2.96 9.57
CA LYS A 20 -10.83 -2.21 8.32
C LYS A 20 -12.13 -1.40 8.21
N LYS A 21 -12.00 -0.08 8.31
CA LYS A 21 -13.10 0.86 8.02
C LYS A 21 -13.57 0.68 6.57
N ALA A 22 -14.86 0.89 6.34
CA ALA A 22 -15.42 0.85 4.98
C ALA A 22 -14.68 1.88 4.08
N ALA A 23 -14.65 1.64 2.77
CA ALA A 23 -13.94 2.53 1.84
C ALA A 23 -14.47 3.99 1.90
N SER A 24 -15.74 4.19 2.27
CA SER A 24 -16.35 5.50 2.52
C SER A 24 -15.85 6.19 3.78
N GLU A 25 -15.49 5.42 4.82
CA GLU A 25 -15.05 5.89 6.13
C GLU A 25 -13.52 6.08 6.23
N GLN A 26 -12.78 5.68 5.20
CA GLN A 26 -11.36 5.97 5.12
C GLN A 26 -11.14 7.47 4.93
N GLU A 27 -10.37 8.06 5.82
CA GLU A 27 -10.06 9.49 5.80
C GLU A 27 -9.38 9.93 4.50
N SER A 28 -8.54 9.05 3.91
CA SER A 28 -7.92 9.28 2.59
C SER A 28 -8.91 9.37 1.43
N ASN A 29 -10.15 8.93 1.64
CA ASN A 29 -11.22 8.93 0.67
C ASN A 29 -12.26 10.02 0.94
N LYS A 30 -12.11 10.79 2.03
CA LYS A 30 -13.01 11.88 2.42
C LYS A 30 -12.98 12.98 1.35
N GLY A 31 -14.16 13.39 0.88
CA GLY A 31 -14.30 14.42 -0.16
C GLY A 31 -14.07 13.97 -1.60
N LEU A 32 -13.82 12.68 -1.85
CA LEU A 32 -13.62 12.15 -3.21
C LEU A 32 -14.83 11.35 -3.67
N SER A 33 -15.31 11.65 -4.88
CA SER A 33 -16.35 10.86 -5.54
C SER A 33 -15.84 9.44 -5.86
N LEU A 34 -16.77 8.51 -6.07
CA LEU A 34 -16.43 7.13 -6.45
C LEU A 34 -15.58 7.07 -7.73
N GLU A 35 -15.85 7.97 -8.67
CA GLU A 35 -15.13 8.07 -9.94
C GLU A 35 -13.69 8.56 -9.74
N GLN A 36 -13.50 9.60 -8.92
CA GLN A 36 -12.17 10.11 -8.58
C GLN A 36 -11.32 9.08 -7.83
N ARG A 37 -11.93 8.26 -6.97
CA ARG A 37 -11.25 7.15 -6.31
C ARG A 37 -10.78 6.10 -7.32
N LYS A 38 -11.66 5.70 -8.24
CA LYS A 38 -11.32 4.74 -9.31
C LYS A 38 -10.22 5.27 -10.22
N ALA A 39 -10.28 6.54 -10.60
CA ALA A 39 -9.26 7.19 -11.42
C ALA A 39 -7.88 7.16 -10.74
N ARG A 40 -7.82 7.54 -9.46
CA ARG A 40 -6.58 7.49 -8.67
C ARG A 40 -6.02 6.08 -8.54
N ASP A 41 -6.88 5.09 -8.27
CA ASP A 41 -6.43 3.71 -8.15
C ASP A 41 -5.93 3.16 -9.50
N ALA A 42 -6.55 3.55 -10.61
CA ALA A 42 -6.10 3.22 -11.96
C ALA A 42 -4.76 3.87 -12.30
N GLU A 43 -4.55 5.14 -11.96
CA GLU A 43 -3.28 5.86 -12.15
C GLU A 43 -2.14 5.17 -11.37
N ARG A 44 -2.35 4.89 -10.08
CA ARG A 44 -1.35 4.16 -9.28
C ARG A 44 -1.03 2.79 -9.85
N MET A 45 -2.00 2.10 -10.45
CA MET A 45 -1.77 0.80 -11.10
C MET A 45 -0.96 0.94 -12.38
N ARG A 46 -1.22 1.96 -13.21
CA ARG A 46 -0.41 2.26 -14.41
C ARG A 46 1.03 2.60 -14.03
N GLU A 47 1.22 3.47 -13.04
CA GLU A 47 2.56 3.80 -12.54
C GLU A 47 3.29 2.58 -11.99
N LYS A 48 2.59 1.70 -11.26
CA LYS A 48 3.18 0.48 -10.72
C LYS A 48 3.61 -0.48 -11.83
N GLN A 49 2.82 -0.61 -12.89
CA GLN A 49 3.19 -1.42 -14.05
C GLN A 49 4.41 -0.84 -14.77
N GLN A 50 4.44 0.48 -14.98
CA GLN A 50 5.59 1.17 -15.58
C GLN A 50 6.85 1.00 -14.73
N LYS A 51 6.77 1.20 -13.41
CA LYS A 51 7.89 1.00 -12.48
C LYS A 51 8.37 -0.45 -12.45
N LYS A 52 7.46 -1.44 -12.53
CA LYS A 52 7.85 -2.84 -12.65
C LYS A 52 8.59 -3.11 -13.95
N GLN A 53 8.09 -2.63 -15.08
CA GLN A 53 8.76 -2.79 -16.38
C GLN A 53 10.15 -2.12 -16.38
N GLN A 54 10.26 -0.91 -15.85
CA GLN A 54 11.55 -0.21 -15.71
C GLN A 54 12.50 -0.93 -14.75
N GLY A 55 11.98 -1.44 -13.62
CA GLY A 55 12.75 -2.20 -12.64
C GLY A 55 13.25 -3.53 -13.22
N GLU A 56 12.39 -4.27 -13.92
CA GLU A 56 12.76 -5.52 -14.60
C GLU A 56 13.78 -5.28 -15.73
N GLN A 57 13.66 -4.18 -16.47
CA GLN A 57 14.68 -3.80 -17.46
C GLN A 57 16.01 -3.39 -16.82
N ALA A 58 15.96 -2.68 -15.69
CA ALA A 58 17.16 -2.31 -14.93
C ALA A 58 17.82 -3.52 -14.25
N ASP A 59 17.04 -4.54 -13.87
CA ASP A 59 17.56 -5.79 -13.31
C ASP A 59 18.21 -6.65 -14.40
N LYS A 60 17.52 -6.82 -15.54
CA LYS A 60 18.05 -7.53 -16.71
C LYS A 60 19.32 -6.90 -17.28
N SER A 61 19.42 -5.57 -17.32
CA SER A 61 20.63 -4.89 -17.80
C SER A 61 21.81 -5.04 -16.85
N LYS A 62 21.57 -5.05 -15.53
CA LYS A 62 22.61 -5.35 -14.53
C LYS A 62 23.05 -6.81 -14.55
N GLN A 63 22.15 -7.73 -14.87
CA GLN A 63 22.44 -9.16 -14.94
C GLN A 63 23.20 -9.53 -16.23
N ALA A 64 22.98 -8.81 -17.33
CA ALA A 64 23.72 -8.98 -18.58
C ALA A 64 25.12 -8.32 -18.58
N ALA A 65 25.36 -7.36 -17.69
CA ALA A 65 26.65 -6.68 -17.52
C ALA A 65 27.58 -7.37 -16.49
N ARG A 66 27.17 -8.52 -15.95
CA ARG A 66 27.88 -9.30 -14.93
C ARG A 66 28.40 -10.61 -15.51
#